data_AF-A0AAD8N517-F1
#
_entry.id   AF-A0AAD8N517-F1
#
_cell.length_a   1.000
_cell.length_b   1.000
_cell.length_c   1.000
_cell.angle_alpha   90.00
_cell.angle_beta   90.00
_cell.angle_gamma   90.00
#
_symmetry.space_group_name_H-M   'P 1'
#
loop_
_entity.id
_entity.type
_entity.pdbx_description
1 polymer ?
#
loop_
_entity_poly.entity_id
_entity_poly.type
_entity_poly.pdbx_seq_one_letter_code
_entity_poly.pdbx_strand_id
1 'polypeptide(L)'
;MVATKSFSEEYKVGEGGFGDVYKGIIKNGHVIAVKKLAVTTSKAKADFESEIRVISVEDGMHSDLIDDTLNPDEYNIEHVTKIIQLALMCTQSPTSLRPTMSEVVVLLTNDHPIEQRSLRKPTMV
;
A
#
# COMPACT_ATOMS: atom_id res chain seq x y z
N MET A 1 4.25 -19.56 -10.65
CA MET A 1 4.15 -18.26 -11.34
C MET A 1 3.52 -18.41 -12.74
N VAL A 2 2.33 -19.02 -12.82
CA VAL A 2 1.68 -19.33 -14.12
C VAL A 2 1.05 -18.10 -14.76
N ALA A 3 0.57 -17.15 -13.96
CA ALA A 3 -0.18 -16.00 -14.46
C ALA A 3 0.65 -15.02 -15.29
N THR A 4 1.93 -14.81 -14.96
CA THR A 4 2.84 -13.88 -15.67
C THR A 4 3.86 -14.59 -16.55
N LYS A 5 3.70 -15.89 -16.81
CA LYS A 5 4.74 -16.76 -17.40
C LYS A 5 6.13 -16.51 -16.79
N SER A 6 6.21 -16.52 -15.47
CA SER A 6 7.45 -16.24 -14.72
C SER A 6 8.06 -14.84 -14.95
N PHE A 7 7.23 -13.82 -15.19
CA PHE A 7 7.69 -12.44 -15.49
C PHE A 7 8.53 -12.36 -16.76
N SER A 8 8.09 -13.05 -17.81
CA SER A 8 8.69 -12.92 -19.14
C SER A 8 8.55 -11.49 -19.67
N GLU A 9 9.58 -10.97 -20.34
CA GLU A 9 9.56 -9.67 -21.02
C GLU A 9 8.43 -9.55 -22.05
N GLU A 10 7.97 -10.67 -22.61
CA GLU A 10 6.80 -10.74 -23.49
C GLU A 10 5.52 -10.18 -22.84
N TYR A 11 5.44 -10.23 -21.51
CA TYR A 11 4.31 -9.73 -20.73
C TYR A 11 4.61 -8.38 -20.07
N LYS A 12 5.79 -7.79 -20.25
CA LYS A 12 6.11 -6.47 -19.68
C LYS A 12 5.30 -5.39 -20.40
N VAL A 13 4.57 -4.61 -19.61
CA VAL A 13 3.66 -3.55 -20.08
C VAL A 13 4.27 -2.17 -19.85
N GLY A 14 5.21 -2.05 -18.90
CA GLY A 14 5.89 -0.79 -18.63
C GLY A 14 6.96 -0.91 -17.55
N GLU A 15 7.75 0.14 -17.41
CA GLU A 15 8.81 0.29 -16.42
C GLU A 15 8.70 1.68 -15.78
N GLY A 16 8.89 1.76 -14.47
CA GLY A 16 8.93 3.02 -13.73
C GLY A 16 9.94 2.96 -12.58
N GLY A 17 10.09 4.07 -11.84
CA GLY A 17 11.12 4.21 -10.80
C GLY A 17 11.08 3.19 -9.64
N PHE A 18 10.00 2.42 -9.53
CA PHE A 18 9.79 1.41 -8.49
C PHE A 18 9.75 -0.02 -9.03
N GLY A 19 10.06 -0.22 -10.31
CA GLY A 19 10.13 -1.53 -10.96
C GLY A 19 9.19 -1.68 -12.16
N ASP A 20 9.07 -2.92 -12.60
CA ASP A 20 8.42 -3.29 -13.86
C ASP A 20 6.94 -3.65 -13.65
N VAL A 21 6.10 -3.42 -14.66
CA VAL A 21 4.71 -3.85 -14.68
C VAL A 21 4.54 -4.95 -15.73
N TYR A 22 3.95 -6.08 -15.35
CA TYR A 22 3.68 -7.21 -16.23
C TYR A 22 2.18 -7.51 -16.32
N LYS A 23 1.74 -7.96 -17.49
CA LYS A 23 0.41 -8.50 -17.72
C LYS A 23 0.33 -9.91 -17.13
N GLY A 24 -0.66 -10.15 -16.27
CA GLY A 24 -0.98 -11.46 -15.73
C GLY A 24 -2.34 -11.95 -16.24
N ILE A 25 -2.47 -13.26 -16.49
CA ILE A 25 -3.75 -13.91 -16.81
C ILE A 25 -4.04 -14.95 -15.73
N ILE A 26 -5.10 -14.77 -14.96
CA ILE A 26 -5.51 -15.73 -13.93
C ILE A 26 -6.38 -16.84 -14.53
N LYS A 27 -6.64 -17.91 -13.76
CA LYS A 27 -7.29 -19.16 -14.23
C LYS A 27 -8.65 -18.95 -14.92
N ASN A 28 -9.33 -17.84 -14.64
CA ASN A 28 -10.63 -17.52 -15.21
C ASN A 28 -10.53 -16.65 -16.49
N GLY A 29 -9.33 -16.49 -17.06
CA GLY A 29 -9.06 -15.64 -18.24
C GLY A 29 -8.98 -14.14 -17.93
N HIS A 30 -9.23 -13.74 -16.68
CA HIS A 30 -9.19 -12.33 -16.27
C HIS A 30 -7.76 -11.78 -16.37
N VAL A 31 -7.63 -10.59 -16.96
CA VAL A 31 -6.35 -9.90 -17.16
C VAL A 31 -6.10 -8.97 -15.98
N ILE A 32 -4.90 -9.04 -15.42
CA ILE A 32 -4.44 -8.18 -14.32
C ILE A 32 -3.10 -7.54 -14.68
N ALA A 33 -2.76 -6.44 -14.03
CA ALA A 33 -1.41 -5.88 -14.03
C ALA A 33 -0.70 -6.28 -12.73
N VAL A 34 0.54 -6.75 -12.84
CA VAL A 34 1.38 -7.20 -11.73
C VAL A 34 2.63 -6.32 -11.71
N LYS A 35 2.74 -5.40 -10.74
CA LYS A 35 3.92 -4.58 -10.54
C LYS A 35 4.98 -5.37 -9.76
N LYS A 36 6.06 -5.72 -10.42
CA LYS A 36 7.25 -6.33 -9.81
C LYS A 36 8.12 -5.21 -9.25
N LEU A 37 8.14 -5.08 -7.93
CA LEU A 37 8.98 -4.09 -7.28
C LEU A 37 10.46 -4.47 -7.45
N ALA A 38 11.23 -3.58 -8.07
CA ALA A 38 12.67 -3.72 -8.18
C ALA A 38 13.30 -3.08 -6.93
N VAL A 39 13.43 -3.82 -5.84
CA VAL A 39 14.17 -3.35 -4.66
C VAL A 39 15.65 -3.27 -5.05
N THR A 40 16.09 -2.12 -5.55
CA THR A 40 17.42 -1.99 -6.16
C THR A 40 18.35 -1.02 -5.46
N THR A 41 17.90 -0.18 -4.53
CA THR A 41 18.82 0.70 -3.81
C THR A 41 18.38 1.05 -2.39
N SER A 42 19.37 1.27 -1.53
CA SER A 42 19.24 1.93 -0.22
C SER A 42 18.52 3.28 -0.30
N LYS A 43 18.52 3.91 -1.49
CA LYS A 43 17.86 5.18 -1.78
C LYS A 43 16.35 5.03 -1.98
N ALA A 44 15.87 4.09 -2.80
CA ALA A 44 14.42 3.82 -2.91
C ALA A 44 13.81 3.37 -1.56
N LYS A 45 14.61 2.67 -0.74
CA LYS A 45 14.28 2.33 0.64
C LYS A 45 14.24 3.56 1.55
N ALA A 46 15.21 4.47 1.45
CA ALA A 46 15.23 5.72 2.22
C ALA A 46 14.12 6.69 1.80
N ASP A 47 13.78 6.73 0.51
CA ASP A 47 12.71 7.55 -0.05
C ASP A 47 11.34 7.02 0.44
N PHE A 48 11.14 5.69 0.44
CA PHE A 48 9.96 5.07 1.06
C PHE A 48 9.93 5.28 2.58
N GLU A 49 11.07 5.17 3.28
CA GLU A 49 11.15 5.47 4.72
C GLU A 49 10.89 6.95 5.02
N SER A 50 11.23 7.87 4.11
CA SER A 50 10.93 9.29 4.22
C SER A 50 9.44 9.54 4.03
N GLU A 51 8.82 8.95 3.00
CA GLU A 51 7.38 9.03 2.75
C GLU A 51 6.58 8.44 3.92
N ILE A 52 7.02 7.30 4.46
CA ILE A 52 6.35 6.65 5.60
C ILE A 52 6.62 7.37 6.94
N ARG A 53 7.75 8.08 7.10
CA ARG A 53 7.97 8.95 8.27
C ARG A 53 7.05 10.16 8.26
N VAL A 54 6.75 10.74 7.09
CA VAL A 54 5.72 11.78 6.99
C VAL A 54 4.35 11.21 7.41
N ILE A 55 4.08 9.93 7.07
CA ILE A 55 2.83 9.26 7.44
C ILE A 55 2.73 8.93 8.94
N SER A 56 3.87 8.77 9.63
CA SER A 56 3.88 8.22 10.98
C SER A 56 4.77 9.01 11.93
N VAL A 57 4.05 9.57 12.91
CA VAL A 57 4.45 9.86 14.29
C VAL A 57 4.87 11.31 14.52
N GLU A 58 4.01 12.01 15.27
CA GLU A 58 4.20 13.28 16.00
C GLU A 58 3.69 14.60 15.36
N ASP A 59 2.44 14.67 14.88
CA ASP A 59 1.53 15.84 15.07
C ASP A 59 0.42 16.01 14.00
N GLY A 60 -0.42 14.98 13.78
CA GLY A 60 -1.77 15.22 13.21
C GLY A 60 -1.86 15.75 11.77
N MET A 61 -0.77 15.85 11.01
CA MET A 61 -0.79 16.29 9.60
C MET A 61 -1.09 15.11 8.65
N HIS A 62 -2.28 14.54 8.75
CA HIS A 62 -2.79 13.59 7.75
C HIS A 62 -3.34 14.29 6.49
N SER A 63 -3.66 15.58 6.60
CA SER A 63 -4.16 16.42 5.50
C SER A 63 -3.15 16.65 4.39
N ASP A 64 -1.87 16.74 4.74
CA ASP A 64 -0.80 17.14 3.81
C ASP A 64 -0.38 16.00 2.88
N LEU A 65 -0.84 14.79 3.19
CA LEU A 65 -0.69 13.60 2.36
C LEU A 65 -1.79 13.52 1.28
N ILE A 66 -2.81 14.36 1.39
CA ILE A 66 -3.92 14.40 0.44
C ILE A 66 -3.49 15.29 -0.71
N ASP A 67 -3.63 14.76 -1.92
CA ASP A 67 -3.40 15.51 -3.14
C ASP A 67 -4.27 16.77 -3.15
N ASP A 68 -3.64 17.94 -3.27
CA ASP A 68 -4.27 19.25 -3.22
C ASP A 68 -5.17 19.52 -4.42
N THR A 69 -5.09 18.70 -5.46
CA THR A 69 -5.98 18.73 -6.62
C THR A 69 -7.31 18.00 -6.38
N LEU A 70 -7.44 17.23 -5.29
CA LEU A 70 -8.70 16.59 -4.91
C LEU A 70 -9.68 17.61 -4.35
N ASN A 71 -10.95 17.47 -4.72
CA ASN A 71 -12.01 18.30 -4.18
C ASN A 71 -12.22 18.01 -2.69
N PRO A 72 -12.08 19.00 -1.78
CA PRO A 72 -12.25 18.79 -0.34
C PRO A 72 -13.63 18.26 0.08
N ASP A 73 -14.67 18.49 -0.75
CA ASP A 73 -16.03 18.00 -0.49
C ASP A 73 -16.21 16.52 -0.88
N GLU A 74 -15.26 15.92 -1.60
CA GLU A 74 -15.33 14.53 -2.06
C GLU A 74 -14.76 13.52 -1.07
N TYR A 75 -14.06 13.96 -0.03
CA TYR A 75 -13.44 13.07 0.95
C TYR A 75 -13.58 13.57 2.39
N ASN A 76 -13.59 12.63 3.34
CA ASN A 76 -13.57 12.93 4.77
C ASN A 76 -12.18 12.62 5.34
N ILE A 77 -11.57 13.60 6.03
CA ILE A 77 -10.27 13.46 6.69
C ILE A 77 -10.20 12.26 7.64
N GLU A 78 -11.29 11.95 8.34
CA GLU A 78 -11.39 10.79 9.23
C GLU A 78 -11.28 9.48 8.45
N HIS A 79 -11.97 9.39 7.31
CA HIS A 79 -11.91 8.22 6.41
C HIS A 79 -10.52 8.08 5.78
N VAL A 80 -9.91 9.19 5.36
CA VAL A 80 -8.54 9.19 4.82
C VAL A 80 -7.54 8.72 5.88
N THR A 81 -7.64 9.26 7.10
CA THR A 81 -6.80 8.86 8.24
C THR A 81 -6.94 7.37 8.52
N LYS A 82 -8.17 6.84 8.45
CA LYS A 82 -8.46 5.42 8.62
C LYS A 82 -7.83 4.55 7.53
N ILE A 83 -7.92 4.97 6.27
CA ILE A 83 -7.33 4.26 5.13
C ILE A 83 -5.80 4.22 5.27
N ILE A 84 -5.18 5.33 5.68
CA ILE A 84 -3.74 5.41 5.93
C ILE A 84 -3.32 4.45 7.05
N GLN A 85 -4.04 4.43 8.17
CA GLN A 85 -3.78 3.50 9.28
C GLN A 85 -3.93 2.04 8.85
N LEU A 86 -4.95 1.73 8.05
CA LEU A 86 -5.18 0.38 7.53
C LEU A 86 -4.06 -0.05 6.56
N ALA A 87 -3.61 0.85 5.69
CA ALA A 87 -2.49 0.61 4.79
C ALA A 87 -1.19 0.34 5.58
N LEU A 88 -0.96 1.08 6.67
CA LEU A 88 0.17 0.83 7.56
C LEU A 88 0.08 -0.54 8.22
N MET A 89 -1.09 -0.93 8.75
CA MET A 89 -1.31 -2.27 9.32
C MET A 89 -1.06 -3.39 8.31
N CYS A 90 -1.50 -3.23 7.05
CA CYS A 90 -1.32 -4.21 5.98
C CYS A 90 0.14 -4.40 5.56
N THR A 91 1.01 -3.41 5.83
CA THR A 91 2.44 -3.44 5.46
C THR A 91 3.34 -3.80 6.64
N GLN A 92 2.80 -4.05 7.83
CA GLN A 92 3.59 -4.40 9.02
C GLN A 92 4.40 -5.68 8.84
N SER A 93 5.58 -5.72 9.47
CA SER A 93 6.32 -6.96 9.69
C SER A 93 6.41 -7.24 11.18
N PRO A 94 6.30 -8.52 11.61
CA PRO A 94 6.10 -9.73 10.80
C PRO A 94 4.69 -9.83 10.19
N THR A 95 4.51 -10.70 9.18
CA THR A 95 3.22 -10.90 8.47
C THR A 95 2.06 -11.28 9.38
N SER A 96 2.36 -11.83 10.57
CA SER A 96 1.39 -12.18 11.60
C SER A 96 0.72 -10.99 12.30
N LEU A 97 1.26 -9.77 12.16
CA LEU A 97 0.63 -8.55 12.68
C LEU A 97 -0.34 -7.89 11.70
N ARG A 98 -0.33 -8.35 10.44
CA ARG A 98 -1.21 -7.81 9.40
C ARG A 98 -2.63 -8.30 9.63
N PRO A 99 -3.66 -7.46 9.39
CA PRO A 99 -5.03 -7.90 9.42
C PRO A 99 -5.29 -8.91 8.29
N THR A 100 -6.20 -9.83 8.55
CA THR A 100 -6.80 -10.68 7.52
C THR A 100 -7.64 -9.83 6.57
N MET A 101 -7.84 -10.28 5.33
CA MET A 101 -8.73 -9.58 4.37
C MET A 101 -10.16 -9.40 4.92
N SER A 102 -10.63 -10.34 5.74
CA SER A 102 -11.93 -10.25 6.43
C SER A 102 -11.96 -9.07 7.41
N GLU A 103 -10.91 -8.91 8.21
CA GLU A 103 -10.77 -7.75 9.11
C GLU A 103 -10.63 -6.44 8.33
N VAL A 104 -9.88 -6.42 7.23
CA VAL A 104 -9.74 -5.25 6.35
C VAL A 104 -11.12 -4.79 5.83
N VAL A 105 -11.94 -5.72 5.34
CA VAL A 105 -13.28 -5.39 4.86
C VAL A 105 -14.15 -4.83 5.99
N VAL A 106 -14.12 -5.46 7.18
CA VAL A 106 -14.87 -4.99 8.36
C VAL A 106 -14.42 -3.59 8.80
N LEU A 107 -13.12 -3.30 8.74
CA LEU A 107 -12.59 -1.99 9.10
C LEU A 107 -12.96 -0.92 8.06
N LEU A 108 -13.03 -1.27 6.77
CA LEU A 108 -13.47 -0.36 5.71
C LEU A 108 -14.99 -0.07 5.74
N THR A 109 -15.81 -1.03 6.18
CA THR A 109 -17.27 -0.90 6.13
C THR A 109 -17.91 -0.34 7.39
N ASN A 110 -17.24 -0.44 8.55
CA ASN A 110 -17.74 0.14 9.79
C ASN A 110 -17.14 1.52 10.02
N ASP A 111 -17.87 2.45 10.64
CA ASP A 111 -17.34 3.76 11.08
C ASP A 111 -16.59 3.70 12.42
N HIS A 112 -16.26 2.51 12.91
CA HIS A 112 -15.55 2.39 14.19
C HIS A 112 -14.07 2.81 14.02
N PRO A 113 -13.52 3.64 14.93
CA PRO A 113 -12.10 3.97 14.94
C PRO A 113 -11.24 2.71 15.00
N ILE A 114 -10.12 2.70 14.28
CA ILE A 114 -9.14 1.62 14.39
C ILE A 114 -8.49 1.78 15.78
N GLU A 115 -8.89 0.93 16.73
CA GLU A 115 -8.21 0.88 18.02
C GLU A 115 -6.72 0.64 17.77
N GLN A 116 -5.90 1.52 18.34
CA GLN A 116 -4.47 1.63 18.09
C GLN A 116 -3.75 0.37 18.62
N ARG A 117 -3.87 -0.76 17.91
CA ARG A 117 -3.02 -1.94 18.09
C ARG A 117 -1.61 -1.44 17.81
N SER A 118 -0.81 -1.28 18.88
CA SER A 118 0.58 -0.79 18.90
C SER A 118 1.22 -0.84 17.51
N LEU A 119 1.03 0.26 16.75
CA LEU A 119 1.57 0.36 15.40
C LEU A 119 3.08 0.38 15.57
N ARG A 120 3.73 -0.73 15.21
CA ARG A 120 5.18 -0.79 15.26
C ARG A 120 5.73 -0.06 14.05
N LYS A 121 6.84 0.65 14.25
CA LYS A 121 7.64 1.19 13.15
C LYS A 121 7.80 0.08 12.10
N PRO A 122 7.58 0.37 10.81
CA PRO A 122 7.71 -0.62 9.75
C PRO A 122 9.03 -1.36 9.91
N THR A 123 8.95 -2.67 10.15
CA THR A 123 10.14 -3.52 10.26
C THR A 123 10.35 -4.14 8.89
N MET A 124 11.56 -4.06 8.33
CA MET A 124 11.83 -4.62 7.01
C MET A 124 12.11 -6.12 7.09
N VAL A 125 11.36 -6.90 6.31
CA VAL A 125 11.72 -8.27 5.88
C VAL A 125 12.13 -8.27 4.42
#